data_AF-A0A7V1C0K9-F1
#
_entry.id   AF-A0A7V1C0K9-F1
#
_cell.length_a   1.000
_cell.length_b   1.000
_cell.length_c   1.000
_cell.angle_alpha   90.00
_cell.angle_beta   90.00
_cell.angle_gamma   90.00
#
_symmetry.space_group_name_H-M   'P 1'
#
loop_
_entity.id
_entity.type
_entity.pdbx_description
1 polymer ?
#
loop_
_entity_poly.entity_id
_entity_poly.type
_entity_poly.pdbx_seq_one_letter_code
_entity_poly.pdbx_strand_id
1 'polypeptide(L)'
;MRIALSAGDLRFRSAWLDLPLTRWELLSPSWEARRAFLESQGQLEAYQKDAFWVWARDFLTLQGLVYFSPESWEPYRRAGYSPIGLVGAGPTIEEAHDRLRRYVEAFEEAFRKAQANQPLTSQDLQQWMEKAAGGAVHLRQASGEGVHPVPGLPPVEIPAALDQLFSEMESQLRSGVSPIWVAGWVHHAFTQIRPYTEANARAAFLLSQYVLWRAGLPGLHLRPTQRGAYYAALRAADEGHLNSWADLLLEGLQQAVLYALSWGRVPLPSYEESLEAFHRRFAAWRARHDRDRSQRIMTNRYTVFDYLEELLRQTATELEEKLQVEEGKGTRALVAKAYPDSPYYYQFTADIVEYARKYGYYFNRGLPRGWFKLKFSLSANKKYQLVFPLHHVGHDDATLAVGALLHFLEPLKYQQKRVRGRRRSRKEKSVYLFAPLPLSLGPIVFSIEKDVPAVRGLLRSYMQEALRQALSELANEIY
;
A
#
# COMPACT_ATOMS: atom_id res chain seq x y z
N MET A 1 7.04 4.84 -33.15
CA MET A 1 6.72 3.69 -34.02
C MET A 1 6.73 2.44 -33.13
N ARG A 2 5.57 1.96 -32.66
CA ARG A 2 5.52 0.71 -31.87
C ARG A 2 5.60 -0.46 -32.86
N ILE A 3 6.58 -1.34 -32.67
CA ILE A 3 6.73 -2.59 -33.41
C ILE A 3 5.43 -3.39 -33.25
N ALA A 4 4.96 -4.04 -34.33
CA ALA A 4 3.86 -5.00 -34.22
C ALA A 4 4.30 -6.12 -33.28
N LEU A 5 3.71 -6.17 -32.08
CA LEU A 5 3.92 -7.27 -31.14
C LEU A 5 3.40 -8.56 -31.79
N SER A 6 4.11 -9.67 -31.59
CA SER A 6 3.66 -11.02 -31.96
C SER A 6 3.39 -11.86 -30.71
N ALA A 7 2.68 -12.96 -30.85
CA ALA A 7 2.49 -13.93 -29.75
C ALA A 7 3.83 -14.51 -29.20
N GLY A 8 4.88 -14.55 -30.02
CA GLY A 8 6.22 -14.99 -29.63
C GLY A 8 6.92 -14.03 -28.65
N ASP A 9 6.57 -12.75 -28.69
CA ASP A 9 7.16 -11.70 -27.84
C ASP A 9 6.58 -11.69 -26.42
N LEU A 10 5.43 -12.33 -26.25
CA LEU A 10 4.65 -12.46 -25.02
C LEU A 10 5.03 -13.75 -24.28
N ARG A 11 6.19 -13.72 -23.61
CA ARG A 11 6.64 -14.84 -22.75
C ARG A 11 7.02 -14.33 -21.38
N PHE A 12 6.93 -15.20 -20.39
CA PHE A 12 7.53 -14.94 -19.10
C PHE A 12 9.05 -14.80 -19.29
N ARG A 13 9.61 -13.63 -18.96
CA ARG A 13 11.03 -13.31 -19.17
C ARG A 13 11.83 -13.56 -17.89
N SER A 14 13.08 -14.00 -18.02
CA SER A 14 13.98 -14.16 -16.86
C SER A 14 14.16 -12.88 -16.04
N ALA A 15 14.01 -11.71 -16.66
CA ALA A 15 14.07 -10.41 -15.98
C ALA A 15 13.07 -10.27 -14.80
N TRP A 16 11.97 -11.04 -14.79
CA TRP A 16 11.07 -11.08 -13.64
C TRP A 16 11.66 -11.80 -12.42
N LEU A 17 12.56 -12.76 -12.65
CA LEU A 17 13.23 -13.52 -11.59
C LEU A 17 14.31 -12.70 -10.89
N ASP A 18 14.84 -11.68 -11.57
CA ASP A 18 15.87 -10.78 -11.03
C ASP A 18 15.27 -9.69 -10.11
N LEU A 19 13.94 -9.55 -10.07
CA LEU A 19 13.26 -8.55 -9.25
C LEU A 19 13.17 -8.99 -7.78
N PRO A 20 13.56 -8.13 -6.82
CA PRO A 20 13.60 -8.50 -5.42
C PRO A 20 12.20 -8.64 -4.81
N LEU A 21 11.97 -9.75 -4.10
CA LEU A 21 10.74 -9.99 -3.32
C LEU A 21 10.87 -9.60 -1.84
N THR A 22 12.01 -9.04 -1.41
CA THR A 22 12.32 -8.79 0.00
C THR A 22 11.24 -8.01 0.74
N ARG A 23 10.57 -7.04 0.07
CA ARG A 23 9.44 -6.30 0.69
C ARG A 23 8.27 -7.22 1.03
N TRP A 24 7.94 -8.15 0.13
CA TRP A 24 6.89 -9.13 0.37
C TRP A 24 7.33 -10.18 1.40
N GLU A 25 8.55 -10.72 1.30
CA GLU A 25 9.07 -11.73 2.24
C GLU A 25 9.08 -11.22 3.69
N LEU A 26 9.42 -9.95 3.88
CA LEU A 26 9.37 -9.30 5.20
C LEU A 26 7.94 -9.05 5.70
N LEU A 27 6.95 -8.97 4.81
CA LEU A 27 5.55 -8.65 5.16
C LEU A 27 4.63 -9.87 5.20
N SER A 28 4.93 -10.94 4.45
CA SER A 28 4.09 -12.14 4.34
C SER A 28 3.75 -12.78 5.69
N PRO A 29 4.64 -12.81 6.71
CA PRO A 29 4.28 -13.35 8.02
C PRO A 29 3.10 -12.61 8.67
N SER A 30 3.01 -11.28 8.48
CA SER A 30 1.89 -10.48 8.98
C SER A 30 0.57 -10.82 8.27
N TRP A 31 0.63 -11.10 6.97
CA TRP A 31 -0.54 -11.60 6.22
C TRP A 31 -0.98 -12.97 6.73
N GLU A 32 -0.05 -13.92 6.81
CA GLU A 32 -0.31 -15.29 7.26
C GLU A 32 -0.93 -15.32 8.66
N ALA A 33 -0.33 -14.60 9.61
CA ALA A 33 -0.82 -14.50 10.98
C ALA A 33 -2.21 -13.85 11.03
N ARG A 34 -2.46 -12.82 10.23
CA ARG A 34 -3.76 -12.14 10.19
C ARG A 34 -4.84 -13.01 9.53
N ARG A 35 -4.53 -13.71 8.44
CA ARG A 35 -5.44 -14.64 7.77
C ARG A 35 -5.83 -15.77 8.72
N ALA A 36 -4.86 -16.42 9.35
CA ALA A 36 -5.09 -17.48 10.33
C ALA A 36 -5.91 -16.98 11.54
N PHE A 37 -5.66 -15.75 12.00
CA PHE A 37 -6.50 -15.15 13.02
C PHE A 37 -7.94 -14.99 12.54
N LEU A 38 -8.19 -14.37 11.39
CA LEU A 38 -9.56 -14.17 10.88
C LEU A 38 -10.29 -15.51 10.71
N GLU A 39 -9.59 -16.55 10.23
CA GLU A 39 -10.11 -17.91 10.11
C GLU A 39 -10.50 -18.50 11.48
N SER A 40 -9.60 -18.44 12.47
CA SER A 40 -9.88 -18.92 13.84
C SER A 40 -11.05 -18.22 14.52
N GLN A 41 -11.44 -17.03 14.02
CA GLN A 41 -12.54 -16.24 14.56
C GLN A 41 -13.81 -16.36 13.71
N GLY A 42 -13.83 -17.19 12.66
CA GLY A 42 -14.94 -17.29 11.72
C GLY A 42 -15.21 -16.01 10.93
N GLN A 43 -14.21 -15.13 10.79
CA GLN A 43 -14.35 -13.82 10.16
C GLN A 43 -13.63 -13.71 8.80
N LEU A 44 -12.99 -14.78 8.32
CA LEU A 44 -12.24 -14.75 7.06
C LEU A 44 -13.13 -14.44 5.86
N GLU A 45 -14.29 -15.09 5.77
CA GLU A 45 -15.25 -14.87 4.67
C GLU A 45 -15.82 -13.45 4.68
N ALA A 46 -16.19 -12.93 5.87
CA ALA A 46 -16.69 -11.56 6.01
C ALA A 46 -15.63 -10.52 5.63
N TYR A 47 -14.38 -10.72 6.02
CA TYR A 47 -13.24 -9.90 5.58
C TYR A 47 -13.08 -9.96 4.06
N GLN A 48 -13.11 -11.17 3.50
CA GLN A 48 -12.86 -11.36 2.09
C GLN A 48 -13.93 -10.71 1.23
N LYS A 49 -15.21 -10.89 1.58
CA LYS A 49 -16.32 -10.19 0.93
C LYS A 49 -16.07 -8.69 0.92
N ASP A 50 -15.81 -8.11 2.10
CA ASP A 50 -15.56 -6.69 2.25
C ASP A 50 -14.32 -6.20 1.46
N ALA A 51 -13.25 -6.99 1.41
CA ALA A 51 -12.06 -6.69 0.64
C ALA A 51 -12.34 -6.68 -0.87
N PHE A 52 -13.17 -7.59 -1.38
CA PHE A 52 -13.55 -7.62 -2.81
C PHE A 52 -14.26 -6.33 -3.22
N TRP A 53 -15.22 -5.87 -2.42
CA TRP A 53 -15.91 -4.60 -2.66
C TRP A 53 -14.94 -3.41 -2.67
N VAL A 54 -14.00 -3.35 -1.73
CA VAL A 54 -13.00 -2.26 -1.67
C VAL A 54 -12.05 -2.29 -2.87
N TRP A 55 -11.49 -3.44 -3.21
CA TRP A 55 -10.56 -3.58 -4.34
C TRP A 55 -11.26 -3.31 -5.67
N ALA A 56 -12.48 -3.83 -5.85
CA ALA A 56 -13.29 -3.59 -7.04
C ALA A 56 -13.64 -2.09 -7.17
N ARG A 57 -14.08 -1.44 -6.10
CA ARG A 57 -14.37 0.00 -6.07
C ARG A 57 -13.15 0.80 -6.47
N ASP A 58 -12.02 0.55 -5.83
CA ASP A 58 -10.80 1.33 -6.04
C ASP A 58 -10.26 1.17 -7.44
N PHE A 59 -10.27 -0.05 -7.98
CA PHE A 59 -9.83 -0.28 -9.35
C PHE A 59 -10.79 0.34 -10.37
N LEU A 60 -12.11 0.23 -10.18
CA LEU A 60 -13.08 0.89 -11.07
C LEU A 60 -12.98 2.42 -11.00
N THR A 61 -12.68 2.98 -9.82
CA THR A 61 -12.47 4.42 -9.63
C THR A 61 -11.14 4.85 -10.28
N LEU A 62 -10.08 4.04 -10.13
CA LEU A 62 -8.82 4.21 -10.85
C LEU A 62 -9.05 4.24 -12.36
N GLN A 63 -9.98 3.43 -12.88
CA GLN A 63 -10.38 3.41 -14.29
C GLN A 63 -11.29 4.58 -14.70
N GLY A 64 -11.87 5.31 -13.75
CA GLY A 64 -12.81 6.42 -13.99
C GLY A 64 -14.25 5.95 -14.28
N LEU A 65 -14.63 4.77 -13.79
CA LEU A 65 -15.91 4.11 -14.10
C LEU A 65 -16.94 4.21 -12.98
N VAL A 66 -16.48 4.41 -11.76
CA VAL A 66 -17.33 4.65 -10.58
C VAL A 66 -16.68 5.73 -9.72
N TYR A 67 -17.48 6.41 -8.92
CA TYR A 67 -17.01 7.34 -7.92
C TYR A 67 -17.90 7.26 -6.69
N PHE A 68 -17.28 7.09 -5.53
CA PHE A 68 -17.94 7.17 -4.23
C PHE A 68 -17.16 8.15 -3.37
N SER A 69 -17.80 9.22 -2.90
CA SER A 69 -17.17 10.08 -1.89
C SER A 69 -17.04 9.30 -0.57
N PRO A 70 -16.14 9.71 0.34
CA PRO A 70 -16.06 9.10 1.68
C PRO A 70 -17.42 9.12 2.42
N GLU A 71 -18.20 10.18 2.24
CA GLU A 71 -19.53 10.38 2.84
C GLU A 71 -20.57 9.40 2.27
N SER A 72 -20.46 9.02 1.00
CA SER A 72 -21.32 8.01 0.38
C SER A 72 -20.84 6.58 0.63
N TRP A 73 -19.52 6.34 0.63
CA TRP A 73 -18.94 5.00 0.73
C TRP A 73 -19.12 4.34 2.08
N GLU A 74 -18.82 5.06 3.18
CA GLU A 74 -18.78 4.41 4.49
C GLU A 74 -20.16 3.98 5.00
N PRO A 75 -21.24 4.78 4.83
CA PRO A 75 -22.60 4.31 5.10
C PRO A 75 -23.00 3.11 4.22
N TYR A 76 -22.66 3.14 2.92
CA TYR A 76 -22.95 2.07 1.98
C TYR A 76 -22.28 0.75 2.38
N ARG A 77 -20.99 0.80 2.72
CA ARG A 77 -20.23 -0.34 3.25
C ARG A 77 -20.81 -0.87 4.57
N ARG A 78 -21.19 0.02 5.50
CA ARG A 78 -21.83 -0.37 6.78
C ARG A 78 -23.18 -1.05 6.59
N ALA A 79 -23.93 -0.66 5.57
CA ALA A 79 -25.19 -1.33 5.20
C ALA A 79 -24.98 -2.68 4.47
N GLY A 80 -23.77 -3.26 4.53
CA GLY A 80 -23.45 -4.51 3.87
C GLY A 80 -23.50 -4.41 2.34
N TYR A 81 -23.18 -3.23 1.80
CA TYR A 81 -23.25 -2.94 0.36
C TYR A 81 -24.67 -2.98 -0.22
N SER A 82 -25.68 -2.77 0.64
CA SER A 82 -27.07 -2.58 0.23
C SER A 82 -27.32 -1.17 -0.29
N PRO A 83 -28.11 -0.99 -1.37
CA PRO A 83 -28.50 0.33 -1.88
C PRO A 83 -29.09 1.26 -0.83
N ILE A 84 -29.70 0.72 0.25
CA ILE A 84 -30.26 1.53 1.35
C ILE A 84 -29.20 2.40 2.06
N GLY A 85 -27.93 2.00 2.00
CA GLY A 85 -26.81 2.75 2.57
C GLY A 85 -26.22 3.80 1.64
N LEU A 86 -26.70 3.93 0.40
CA LEU A 86 -26.21 4.93 -0.54
C LEU A 86 -26.72 6.32 -0.14
N VAL A 87 -25.82 7.15 0.37
CA VAL A 87 -26.11 8.55 0.70
C VAL A 87 -25.81 9.43 -0.52
N GLY A 88 -26.75 10.32 -0.87
CA GLY A 88 -26.66 11.20 -2.04
C GLY A 88 -27.32 10.65 -3.32
N ALA A 89 -28.34 9.80 -3.16
CA ALA A 89 -29.03 9.06 -4.22
C ALA A 89 -29.35 9.92 -5.47
N GLY A 90 -28.75 9.51 -6.58
CA GLY A 90 -28.99 10.01 -7.93
C GLY A 90 -28.63 8.92 -8.94
N PRO A 91 -29.08 9.02 -10.20
CA PRO A 91 -28.95 7.96 -11.20
C PRO A 91 -27.49 7.49 -11.39
N THR A 92 -26.53 8.38 -11.23
CA THR A 92 -25.09 8.07 -11.32
C THR A 92 -24.58 7.14 -10.20
N ILE A 93 -25.19 7.19 -9.01
CA ILE A 93 -24.77 6.37 -7.85
C ILE A 93 -25.41 4.97 -7.92
N GLU A 94 -26.65 4.87 -8.39
CA GLU A 94 -27.31 3.57 -8.63
C GLU A 94 -26.61 2.79 -9.74
N GLU A 95 -26.28 3.44 -10.85
CA GLU A 95 -25.46 2.84 -11.92
C GLU A 95 -24.07 2.43 -11.42
N ALA A 96 -23.45 3.24 -10.56
CA ALA A 96 -22.17 2.92 -9.95
C ALA A 96 -22.27 1.71 -9.00
N HIS A 97 -23.34 1.61 -8.20
CA HIS A 97 -23.64 0.45 -7.37
C HIS A 97 -23.77 -0.81 -8.23
N ASP A 98 -24.59 -0.76 -9.28
CA ASP A 98 -24.87 -1.90 -10.14
C ASP A 98 -23.62 -2.38 -10.88
N ARG A 99 -22.82 -1.44 -11.40
CA ARG A 99 -21.53 -1.75 -12.02
C ARG A 99 -20.55 -2.38 -11.03
N LEU A 100 -20.48 -1.85 -9.82
CA LEU A 100 -19.61 -2.37 -8.77
C LEU A 100 -20.05 -3.78 -8.34
N ARG A 101 -21.34 -3.98 -8.07
CA ARG A 101 -21.92 -5.28 -7.70
C ARG A 101 -21.60 -6.36 -8.72
N ARG A 102 -21.87 -6.10 -10.01
CA ARG A 102 -21.58 -7.05 -11.09
C ARG A 102 -20.10 -7.42 -11.19
N TYR A 103 -19.21 -6.45 -10.94
CA TYR A 103 -17.77 -6.73 -10.93
C TYR A 103 -17.34 -7.53 -9.70
N VAL A 104 -17.96 -7.31 -8.54
CA VAL A 104 -17.73 -8.12 -7.34
C VAL A 104 -18.23 -9.56 -7.52
N GLU A 105 -19.35 -9.78 -8.20
CA GLU A 105 -19.82 -11.14 -8.54
C GLU A 105 -18.78 -11.89 -9.41
N ALA A 106 -18.13 -11.19 -10.35
CA ALA A 106 -17.01 -11.75 -11.11
C ALA A 106 -15.79 -12.05 -10.22
N PHE A 107 -15.50 -11.23 -9.21
CA PHE A 107 -14.46 -11.51 -8.20
C PHE A 107 -14.77 -12.79 -7.43
N GLU A 108 -16.00 -12.97 -6.97
CA GLU A 108 -16.43 -14.14 -6.21
C GLU A 108 -16.33 -15.44 -7.04
N GLU A 109 -16.65 -15.39 -8.32
CA GLU A 109 -16.48 -16.52 -9.23
C GLU A 109 -15.02 -16.86 -9.51
N ALA A 110 -14.22 -15.84 -9.82
CA ALA A 110 -12.78 -16.01 -10.02
C ALA A 110 -12.10 -16.55 -8.75
N PHE A 111 -12.50 -16.07 -7.57
CA PHE A 111 -12.00 -16.57 -6.30
C PHE A 111 -12.39 -18.03 -6.07
N ARG A 112 -13.66 -18.42 -6.27
CA ARG A 112 -14.09 -19.82 -6.12
C ARG A 112 -13.31 -20.75 -7.04
N LYS A 113 -13.10 -20.34 -8.31
CA LYS A 113 -12.31 -21.10 -9.28
C LYS A 113 -10.84 -21.21 -8.84
N ALA A 114 -10.26 -20.11 -8.34
CA ALA A 114 -8.90 -20.07 -7.81
C ALA A 114 -8.72 -21.00 -6.60
N GLN A 115 -9.64 -20.99 -5.63
CA GLN A 115 -9.61 -21.88 -4.46
C GLN A 115 -9.79 -23.35 -4.85
N ALA A 116 -10.58 -23.64 -5.89
CA ALA A 116 -10.73 -24.98 -6.44
C ALA A 116 -9.50 -25.45 -7.24
N ASN A 117 -8.46 -24.61 -7.37
CA ASN A 117 -7.25 -24.87 -8.15
C ASN A 117 -7.53 -25.26 -9.62
N GLN A 118 -8.64 -24.77 -10.17
CA GLN A 118 -9.07 -25.09 -11.53
C GLN A 118 -8.37 -24.19 -12.54
N PRO A 119 -7.80 -24.74 -13.65
CA PRO A 119 -7.20 -23.94 -14.70
C PRO A 119 -8.17 -22.93 -15.30
N LEU A 120 -7.67 -21.74 -15.64
CA LEU A 120 -8.45 -20.68 -16.28
C LEU A 120 -8.44 -20.82 -17.81
N THR A 121 -9.60 -20.62 -18.43
CA THR A 121 -9.76 -20.56 -19.90
C THR A 121 -10.17 -19.17 -20.39
N SER A 122 -10.04 -18.93 -21.69
CA SER A 122 -10.56 -17.72 -22.35
C SER A 122 -12.08 -17.58 -22.21
N GLN A 123 -12.81 -18.70 -22.19
CA GLN A 123 -14.25 -18.71 -21.97
C GLN A 123 -14.65 -18.29 -20.56
N ASP A 124 -13.92 -18.75 -19.53
CA ASP A 124 -14.17 -18.32 -18.14
C ASP A 124 -14.02 -16.79 -18.03
N LEU A 125 -12.93 -16.24 -18.58
CA LEU A 125 -12.66 -14.80 -18.54
C LEU A 125 -13.71 -14.01 -19.32
N GLN A 126 -14.13 -14.51 -20.48
CA GLN A 126 -15.22 -13.92 -21.28
C GLN A 126 -16.50 -13.80 -20.44
N GLN A 127 -16.93 -14.89 -19.79
CA GLN A 127 -18.15 -14.91 -18.98
C GLN A 127 -18.08 -13.92 -17.81
N TRP A 128 -16.92 -13.84 -17.14
CA TRP A 128 -16.72 -12.86 -16.06
C TRP A 128 -16.78 -11.42 -16.56
N MET A 129 -16.22 -11.14 -17.74
CA MET A 129 -16.25 -9.79 -18.31
C MET A 129 -17.65 -9.39 -18.78
N GLU A 130 -18.41 -10.31 -19.39
CA GLU A 130 -19.80 -10.09 -19.76
C GLU A 130 -20.68 -9.81 -18.54
N LYS A 131 -20.49 -10.60 -17.48
CA LYS A 131 -21.15 -10.38 -16.19
C LYS A 131 -20.81 -9.00 -15.63
N ALA A 132 -19.53 -8.66 -15.55
CA ALA A 132 -19.08 -7.37 -15.03
C ALA A 132 -19.62 -6.18 -15.86
N ALA A 133 -19.72 -6.34 -17.18
CA ALA A 133 -20.29 -5.33 -18.07
C ALA A 133 -21.82 -5.22 -17.94
N GLY A 134 -22.50 -6.31 -17.57
CA GLY A 134 -23.96 -6.41 -17.61
C GLY A 134 -24.49 -6.65 -19.03
N GLY A 135 -23.67 -7.21 -19.92
CA GLY A 135 -23.99 -7.40 -21.33
C GLY A 135 -22.83 -8.02 -22.10
N ALA A 136 -22.97 -8.13 -23.43
CA ALA A 136 -21.95 -8.71 -24.28
C ALA A 136 -20.65 -7.89 -24.26
N VAL A 137 -19.50 -8.58 -24.18
CA VAL A 137 -18.16 -7.97 -24.32
C VAL A 137 -17.53 -8.54 -25.58
N HIS A 138 -17.21 -7.68 -26.54
CA HIS A 138 -16.75 -8.13 -27.84
C HIS A 138 -15.22 -8.25 -27.88
N LEU A 139 -14.73 -9.37 -28.43
CA LEU A 139 -13.36 -9.46 -28.90
C LEU A 139 -13.14 -8.45 -30.03
N ARG A 140 -11.94 -7.90 -30.08
CA ARG A 140 -11.50 -7.06 -31.20
C ARG A 140 -11.58 -7.87 -32.50
N GLN A 141 -12.27 -7.30 -33.49
CA GLN A 141 -12.36 -7.85 -34.84
C GLN A 141 -11.34 -7.16 -35.76
N ALA A 142 -10.98 -7.83 -36.86
CA ALA A 142 -10.20 -7.20 -37.92
C ALA A 142 -10.94 -5.94 -38.41
N SER A 143 -10.29 -4.79 -38.32
CA SER A 143 -10.80 -3.57 -38.94
C SER A 143 -10.65 -3.68 -40.46
N GLY A 144 -11.66 -3.25 -41.22
CA GLY A 144 -11.58 -3.14 -42.67
C GLY A 144 -10.43 -2.22 -43.12
N GLU A 145 -10.06 -2.29 -44.40
CA GLU A 145 -9.00 -1.47 -45.00
C GLU A 145 -9.22 0.02 -44.71
N GLY A 146 -8.17 0.70 -44.21
CA GLY A 146 -8.17 2.15 -43.97
C GLY A 146 -8.25 2.63 -42.50
N VAL A 147 -8.34 1.72 -41.51
CA VAL A 147 -8.35 2.10 -40.09
C VAL A 147 -6.93 2.13 -39.50
N HIS A 148 -6.59 3.18 -38.76
CA HIS A 148 -5.31 3.27 -38.04
C HIS A 148 -5.12 2.06 -37.10
N PRO A 149 -3.91 1.47 -37.04
CA PRO A 149 -3.65 0.33 -36.18
C PRO A 149 -3.92 0.68 -34.71
N VAL A 150 -4.91 0.01 -34.12
CA VAL A 150 -5.23 0.12 -32.69
C VAL A 150 -4.14 -0.62 -31.90
N PRO A 151 -3.55 -0.03 -30.84
CA PRO A 151 -2.44 -0.70 -30.15
C PRO A 151 -2.88 -2.06 -29.59
N GLY A 152 -1.99 -3.06 -29.64
CA GLY A 152 -2.23 -4.45 -29.27
C GLY A 152 -2.01 -5.44 -30.42
N LEU A 153 -2.26 -6.73 -30.20
CA LEU A 153 -2.06 -7.76 -31.24
C LEU A 153 -3.07 -7.65 -32.39
N PRO A 154 -2.71 -8.06 -33.61
CA PRO A 154 -3.67 -8.23 -34.70
C PRO A 154 -4.83 -9.16 -34.27
N PRO A 155 -6.10 -8.83 -34.60
CA PRO A 155 -7.26 -9.63 -34.20
C PRO A 155 -7.17 -11.12 -34.48
N VAL A 156 -6.56 -11.50 -35.61
CA VAL A 156 -6.35 -12.90 -36.01
C VAL A 156 -5.41 -13.67 -35.06
N GLU A 157 -4.50 -12.98 -34.38
CA GLU A 157 -3.54 -13.59 -33.45
C GLU A 157 -4.07 -13.69 -32.01
N ILE A 158 -5.14 -12.96 -31.67
CA ILE A 158 -5.65 -12.86 -30.30
C ILE A 158 -6.00 -14.22 -29.69
N PRO A 159 -6.76 -15.13 -30.35
CA PRO A 159 -7.14 -16.40 -29.74
C PRO A 159 -5.92 -17.26 -29.37
N ALA A 160 -4.97 -17.41 -30.31
CA ALA A 160 -3.76 -18.18 -30.08
C ALA A 160 -2.88 -17.58 -28.97
N ALA A 161 -2.79 -16.24 -28.91
CA ALA A 161 -2.06 -15.54 -27.87
C ALA A 161 -2.68 -15.71 -26.47
N LEU A 162 -4.01 -15.74 -26.36
CA LEU A 162 -4.70 -16.01 -25.09
C LEU A 162 -4.49 -17.44 -24.61
N ASP A 163 -4.61 -18.42 -25.51
CA ASP A 163 -4.37 -19.83 -25.18
C ASP A 163 -2.91 -20.04 -24.72
N GLN A 164 -1.95 -19.42 -25.41
CA GLN A 164 -0.55 -19.43 -25.02
C GLN A 164 -0.35 -18.74 -23.66
N LEU A 165 -0.96 -17.57 -23.42
CA LEU A 165 -0.84 -16.84 -22.16
C LEU A 165 -1.33 -17.68 -20.96
N PHE A 166 -2.50 -18.31 -21.08
CA PHE A 166 -3.04 -19.14 -19.98
C PHE A 166 -2.26 -20.43 -19.78
N SER A 167 -1.81 -21.08 -20.86
CA SER A 167 -0.96 -22.28 -20.75
C SER A 167 0.37 -21.96 -20.06
N GLU A 168 1.01 -20.85 -20.45
CA GLU A 168 2.26 -20.39 -19.86
C GLU A 168 2.05 -19.96 -18.40
N MET A 169 0.96 -19.24 -18.08
CA MET A 169 0.60 -18.90 -16.69
C MET A 169 0.47 -20.16 -15.81
N GLU A 170 -0.24 -21.18 -16.29
CA GLU A 170 -0.37 -22.47 -15.60
C GLU A 170 0.98 -23.17 -15.42
N SER A 171 1.84 -23.12 -16.44
CA SER A 171 3.19 -23.67 -16.40
C SER A 171 4.04 -22.98 -15.33
N GLN A 172 4.07 -21.65 -15.33
CA GLN A 172 4.87 -20.86 -14.39
C GLN A 172 4.42 -21.08 -12.94
N LEU A 173 3.10 -21.14 -12.69
CA LEU A 173 2.55 -21.45 -11.37
C LEU A 173 2.97 -22.84 -10.86
N ARG A 174 3.13 -23.83 -11.74
CA ARG A 174 3.62 -25.17 -11.38
C ARG A 174 5.14 -25.25 -11.22
N SER A 175 5.88 -24.35 -11.86
CA SER A 175 7.36 -24.36 -11.87
C SER A 175 8.01 -23.76 -10.61
N GLY A 176 7.22 -23.22 -9.68
CA GLY A 176 7.72 -22.61 -8.45
C GLY A 176 8.11 -21.14 -8.56
N VAL A 177 7.86 -20.50 -9.71
CA VAL A 177 7.97 -19.03 -9.85
C VAL A 177 6.99 -18.35 -8.88
N SER A 178 7.44 -17.25 -8.26
CA SER A 178 6.62 -16.47 -7.36
C SER A 178 5.28 -16.07 -8.01
N PRO A 179 4.13 -16.42 -7.41
CA PRO A 179 2.81 -16.04 -7.94
C PRO A 179 2.62 -14.53 -8.08
N ILE A 180 3.39 -13.72 -7.34
CA ILE A 180 3.38 -12.25 -7.45
C ILE A 180 3.91 -11.82 -8.83
N TRP A 181 4.99 -12.44 -9.29
CA TRP A 181 5.59 -12.14 -10.59
C TRP A 181 4.78 -12.74 -11.73
N VAL A 182 4.18 -13.92 -11.54
CA VAL A 182 3.20 -14.44 -12.51
C VAL A 182 1.99 -13.49 -12.62
N ALA A 183 1.45 -12.99 -11.50
CA ALA A 183 0.33 -12.05 -11.48
C ALA A 183 0.68 -10.71 -12.16
N GLY A 184 1.91 -10.24 -11.97
CA GLY A 184 2.44 -9.05 -12.61
C GLY A 184 2.63 -9.21 -14.11
N TRP A 185 3.22 -10.32 -14.52
CA TRP A 185 3.47 -10.64 -15.92
C TRP A 185 2.17 -10.87 -16.68
N VAL A 186 1.24 -11.67 -16.15
CA VAL A 186 -0.04 -11.95 -16.84
C VAL A 186 -0.85 -10.67 -17.03
N HIS A 187 -0.81 -9.75 -16.05
CA HIS A 187 -1.45 -8.44 -16.18
C HIS A 187 -0.89 -7.66 -17.37
N HIS A 188 0.45 -7.52 -17.39
CA HIS A 188 1.15 -6.74 -18.41
C HIS A 188 0.94 -7.36 -19.79
N ALA A 189 1.19 -8.67 -19.93
CA ALA A 189 1.00 -9.40 -21.17
C ALA A 189 -0.44 -9.31 -21.69
N PHE A 190 -1.45 -9.43 -20.82
CA PHE A 190 -2.85 -9.28 -21.23
C PHE A 190 -3.16 -7.86 -21.74
N THR A 191 -2.59 -6.82 -21.12
CA THR A 191 -2.76 -5.43 -21.60
C THR A 191 -2.05 -5.16 -22.93
N GLN A 192 -1.04 -5.96 -23.28
CA GLN A 192 -0.38 -5.97 -24.58
C GLN A 192 -1.18 -6.73 -25.64
N ILE A 193 -1.78 -7.89 -25.30
CA ILE A 193 -2.70 -8.61 -26.19
C ILE A 193 -3.88 -7.73 -26.55
N ARG A 194 -4.51 -7.14 -25.51
CA ARG A 194 -5.70 -6.28 -25.61
C ARG A 194 -6.84 -6.95 -26.40
N PRO A 195 -7.36 -8.10 -25.91
CA PRO A 195 -8.28 -8.92 -26.67
C PRO A 195 -9.65 -8.29 -26.90
N TYR A 196 -10.09 -7.40 -26.02
CA TYR A 196 -11.45 -6.86 -26.04
C TYR A 196 -11.51 -5.44 -26.63
N THR A 197 -12.68 -5.06 -27.15
CA THR A 197 -12.96 -3.66 -27.53
C THR A 197 -12.96 -2.74 -26.30
N GLU A 198 -13.45 -3.24 -25.17
CA GLU A 198 -13.47 -2.58 -23.87
C GLU A 198 -13.15 -3.59 -22.74
N ALA A 199 -13.02 -3.16 -21.49
CA ALA A 199 -12.76 -4.04 -20.33
C ALA A 199 -11.36 -4.66 -20.20
N ASN A 200 -10.41 -4.43 -21.12
CA ASN A 200 -9.05 -5.01 -21.05
C ASN A 200 -8.35 -4.83 -19.69
N ALA A 201 -8.41 -3.63 -19.11
CA ALA A 201 -7.78 -3.37 -17.80
C ALA A 201 -8.49 -4.09 -16.65
N ARG A 202 -9.83 -4.24 -16.71
CA ARG A 202 -10.62 -5.00 -15.73
C ARG A 202 -10.31 -6.49 -15.81
N ALA A 203 -10.25 -7.03 -17.03
CA ALA A 203 -9.85 -8.41 -17.26
C ALA A 203 -8.41 -8.67 -16.76
N ALA A 204 -7.44 -7.81 -17.11
CA ALA A 204 -6.07 -7.92 -16.63
C ALA A 204 -5.96 -7.89 -15.10
N PHE A 205 -6.73 -7.01 -14.45
CA PHE A 205 -6.77 -6.95 -12.99
C PHE A 205 -7.37 -8.22 -12.39
N LEU A 206 -8.52 -8.69 -12.90
CA LEU A 206 -9.16 -9.93 -12.43
C LEU A 206 -8.25 -11.15 -12.61
N LEU A 207 -7.46 -11.20 -13.69
CA LEU A 207 -6.43 -12.23 -13.90
C LEU A 207 -5.35 -12.19 -12.82
N SER A 208 -4.82 -11.01 -12.50
CA SER A 208 -3.87 -10.87 -11.38
C SER A 208 -4.48 -11.34 -10.06
N GLN A 209 -5.74 -10.98 -9.79
CA GLN A 209 -6.44 -11.42 -8.59
C GLN A 209 -6.55 -12.95 -8.54
N TYR A 210 -6.99 -13.59 -9.62
CA TYR A 210 -7.10 -15.05 -9.73
C TYR A 210 -5.76 -15.73 -9.39
N VAL A 211 -4.66 -15.26 -9.98
CA VAL A 211 -3.31 -15.80 -9.74
C VAL A 211 -2.92 -15.70 -8.26
N LEU A 212 -3.12 -14.53 -7.64
CA LEU A 212 -2.79 -14.30 -6.24
C LEU A 212 -3.65 -15.15 -5.30
N TRP A 213 -4.97 -15.21 -5.54
CA TRP A 213 -5.88 -15.99 -4.71
C TRP A 213 -5.65 -17.49 -4.79
N ARG A 214 -5.28 -18.00 -5.97
CA ARG A 214 -4.92 -19.41 -6.17
C ARG A 214 -3.70 -19.80 -5.33
N ALA A 215 -2.80 -18.85 -5.08
CA ALA A 215 -1.66 -19.02 -4.19
C ALA A 215 -1.95 -18.71 -2.70
N GLY A 216 -3.20 -18.38 -2.33
CA GLY A 216 -3.57 -18.00 -0.97
C GLY A 216 -3.00 -16.65 -0.51
N LEU A 217 -2.54 -15.82 -1.45
CA LEU A 217 -2.05 -14.46 -1.21
C LEU A 217 -3.22 -13.48 -1.09
N PRO A 218 -3.04 -12.30 -0.45
CA PRO A 218 -4.06 -11.26 -0.51
C PRO A 218 -4.24 -10.81 -1.96
N GLY A 219 -5.45 -10.39 -2.31
CA GLY A 219 -5.69 -9.76 -3.62
C GLY A 219 -4.95 -8.43 -3.72
N LEU A 220 -4.59 -8.03 -4.93
CA LEU A 220 -3.90 -6.77 -5.19
C LEU A 220 -4.86 -5.61 -4.90
N HIS A 221 -4.42 -4.66 -4.07
CA HIS A 221 -5.16 -3.43 -3.80
C HIS A 221 -4.48 -2.26 -4.51
N LEU A 222 -5.08 -1.76 -5.60
CA LEU A 222 -4.59 -0.54 -6.28
C LEU A 222 -5.51 0.63 -5.95
N ARG A 223 -4.97 1.67 -5.31
CA ARG A 223 -5.73 2.87 -4.90
C ARG A 223 -6.02 3.79 -6.09
N PRO A 224 -7.14 4.54 -6.07
CA PRO A 224 -7.48 5.49 -7.15
C PRO A 224 -6.39 6.55 -7.41
N THR A 225 -5.70 6.99 -6.36
CA THR A 225 -4.59 7.95 -6.43
C THR A 225 -3.38 7.43 -7.22
N GLN A 226 -3.28 6.12 -7.45
CA GLN A 226 -2.19 5.50 -8.21
C GLN A 226 -2.46 5.44 -9.72
N ARG A 227 -3.56 6.03 -10.25
CA ARG A 227 -3.89 6.01 -11.69
C ARG A 227 -2.70 6.42 -12.58
N GLY A 228 -2.02 7.51 -12.24
CA GLY A 228 -0.87 8.00 -13.00
C GLY A 228 0.30 7.00 -12.98
N ALA A 229 0.65 6.49 -11.80
CA ALA A 229 1.70 5.50 -11.61
C ALA A 229 1.40 4.18 -12.33
N TYR A 230 0.15 3.70 -12.28
CA TYR A 230 -0.32 2.49 -12.96
C TYR A 230 -0.05 2.53 -14.48
N TYR A 231 -0.51 3.57 -15.16
CA TYR A 231 -0.32 3.68 -16.60
C TYR A 231 1.13 4.01 -16.98
N ALA A 232 1.86 4.76 -16.14
CA ALA A 232 3.29 5.01 -16.36
C ALA A 232 4.11 3.72 -16.25
N ALA A 233 3.84 2.89 -15.24
CA ALA A 233 4.50 1.62 -15.02
C ALA A 233 4.24 0.62 -16.14
N LEU A 234 2.99 0.52 -16.65
CA LEU A 234 2.69 -0.34 -17.80
C LEU A 234 3.40 0.13 -19.08
N ARG A 235 3.50 1.45 -19.31
CA ARG A 235 4.26 1.99 -20.46
C ARG A 235 5.77 1.70 -20.34
N ALA A 236 6.34 1.83 -19.14
CA ALA A 236 7.72 1.46 -18.89
C ALA A 236 7.94 -0.05 -19.10
N ALA A 237 6.99 -0.89 -18.65
CA ALA A 237 7.04 -2.33 -18.86
C ALA A 237 6.91 -2.72 -20.36
N ASP A 238 6.13 -1.97 -21.16
CA ASP A 238 6.09 -2.13 -22.62
C ASP A 238 7.48 -1.94 -23.27
N GLU A 239 8.33 -1.12 -22.66
CA GLU A 239 9.71 -0.84 -23.10
C GLU A 239 10.74 -1.81 -22.45
N GLY A 240 10.28 -2.78 -21.67
CA GLY A 240 11.13 -3.75 -20.96
C GLY A 240 11.60 -3.30 -19.57
N HIS A 241 11.19 -2.12 -19.10
CA HIS A 241 11.54 -1.60 -17.78
C HIS A 241 10.51 -2.02 -16.73
N LEU A 242 10.76 -3.18 -16.10
CA LEU A 242 9.78 -3.82 -15.19
C LEU A 242 9.72 -3.22 -13.77
N ASN A 243 10.76 -2.50 -13.34
CA ASN A 243 10.90 -2.07 -11.94
C ASN A 243 9.69 -1.29 -11.40
N SER A 244 9.21 -0.28 -12.14
CA SER A 244 8.07 0.53 -11.68
C SER A 244 6.77 -0.26 -11.60
N TRP A 245 6.62 -1.29 -12.43
CA TRP A 245 5.46 -2.19 -12.37
C TRP A 245 5.57 -3.18 -11.20
N ALA A 246 6.76 -3.73 -10.99
CA ALA A 246 7.07 -4.58 -9.84
C ALA A 246 6.85 -3.86 -8.50
N ASP A 247 7.34 -2.61 -8.39
CA ASP A 247 7.13 -1.75 -7.23
C ASP A 247 5.64 -1.51 -6.94
N LEU A 248 4.84 -1.27 -7.99
CA LEU A 248 3.41 -1.05 -7.84
C LEU A 248 2.66 -2.31 -7.36
N LEU A 249 3.08 -3.49 -7.82
CA LEU A 249 2.52 -4.77 -7.36
C LEU A 249 2.83 -4.99 -5.88
N LEU A 250 4.09 -4.79 -5.47
CA LEU A 250 4.50 -4.93 -4.07
C LEU A 250 3.81 -3.89 -3.17
N GLU A 251 3.64 -2.65 -3.64
CA GLU A 251 2.89 -1.62 -2.92
C GLU A 251 1.41 -2.04 -2.78
N GLY A 252 0.80 -2.58 -3.84
CA GLY A 252 -0.59 -3.01 -3.78
C GLY A 252 -0.83 -4.21 -2.87
N LEU A 253 0.13 -5.13 -2.78
CA LEU A 253 0.11 -6.22 -1.79
C LEU A 253 0.25 -5.66 -0.37
N GLN A 254 1.16 -4.70 -0.16
CA GLN A 254 1.30 -4.03 1.14
C GLN A 254 -0.01 -3.35 1.55
N GLN A 255 -0.68 -2.63 0.63
CA GLN A 255 -1.96 -1.99 0.89
C GLN A 255 -3.04 -3.01 1.28
N ALA A 256 -3.08 -4.18 0.62
CA ALA A 256 -4.00 -5.24 0.96
C ALA A 256 -3.75 -5.83 2.37
N VAL A 257 -2.49 -6.01 2.76
CA VAL A 257 -2.13 -6.48 4.11
C VAL A 257 -2.44 -5.42 5.16
N LEU A 258 -2.15 -4.15 4.90
CA LEU A 258 -2.52 -3.01 5.74
C LEU A 258 -4.03 -2.96 5.98
N TYR A 259 -4.82 -3.18 4.92
CA TYR A 259 -6.26 -3.28 5.00
C TYR A 259 -6.69 -4.45 5.89
N ALA A 260 -6.14 -5.64 5.69
CA ALA A 260 -6.43 -6.83 6.49
C ALA A 260 -6.15 -6.62 7.98
N LEU A 261 -4.99 -6.05 8.32
CA LEU A 261 -4.56 -5.77 9.70
C LEU A 261 -5.45 -4.73 10.39
N SER A 262 -6.04 -3.83 9.61
CA SER A 262 -6.92 -2.75 10.08
C SER A 262 -8.40 -3.13 10.07
N TRP A 263 -8.75 -4.23 9.41
CA TRP A 263 -10.13 -4.67 9.22
C TRP A 263 -10.82 -5.08 10.53
N GLY A 264 -12.14 -4.92 10.58
CA GLY A 264 -12.95 -5.25 11.76
C GLY A 264 -12.99 -4.16 12.81
N ARG A 265 -12.60 -2.92 12.47
CA ARG A 265 -13.02 -1.71 13.19
C ARG A 265 -14.30 -1.18 12.55
N VAL A 266 -15.44 -1.54 13.11
CA VAL A 266 -16.70 -0.86 12.81
C VAL A 266 -16.81 0.33 13.76
N PRO A 267 -17.13 1.55 13.29
CA PRO A 267 -17.09 2.74 14.14
C PRO A 267 -18.04 2.67 15.35
N LEU A 268 -19.19 2.00 15.25
CA LEU A 268 -20.18 1.85 16.32
C LEU A 268 -21.09 0.62 16.04
N PRO A 269 -20.69 -0.61 16.43
CA PRO A 269 -21.59 -1.76 16.42
C PRO A 269 -22.73 -1.57 17.44
N SER A 270 -23.73 -2.47 17.44
CA SER A 270 -24.65 -2.56 18.59
C SER A 270 -23.87 -2.86 19.88
N TYR A 271 -24.53 -2.69 21.04
CA TYR A 271 -23.92 -3.04 22.31
C TYR A 271 -23.53 -4.52 22.35
N GLU A 272 -24.41 -5.40 21.89
CA GLU A 272 -24.22 -6.85 21.82
C GLU A 272 -23.05 -7.22 20.92
N GLU A 273 -23.02 -6.69 19.69
CA GLU A 273 -21.90 -6.91 18.75
C GLU A 273 -20.56 -6.42 19.32
N SER A 274 -20.58 -5.30 20.03
CA SER A 274 -19.40 -4.74 20.70
C SER A 274 -18.92 -5.64 21.83
N LEU A 275 -19.84 -6.14 22.66
CA LEU A 275 -19.56 -7.02 23.79
C LEU A 275 -19.01 -8.38 23.32
N GLU A 276 -19.63 -8.98 22.30
CA GLU A 276 -19.15 -10.22 21.68
C GLU A 276 -17.76 -10.05 21.08
N ALA A 277 -17.53 -8.97 20.32
CA ALA A 277 -16.22 -8.67 19.76
C ALA A 277 -15.16 -8.46 20.85
N PHE A 278 -15.52 -7.81 21.95
CA PHE A 278 -14.63 -7.63 23.10
C PHE A 278 -14.29 -8.98 23.76
N HIS A 279 -15.28 -9.79 24.15
CA HIS A 279 -15.05 -11.08 24.79
C HIS A 279 -14.17 -12.00 23.94
N ARG A 280 -14.49 -12.08 22.65
CA ARG A 280 -13.74 -12.88 21.68
C ARG A 280 -12.28 -12.44 21.57
N ARG A 281 -12.04 -11.14 21.37
CA ARG A 281 -10.67 -10.58 21.27
C ARG A 281 -9.89 -10.70 22.58
N PHE A 282 -10.56 -10.54 23.72
CA PHE A 282 -9.95 -10.69 25.04
C PHE A 282 -9.54 -12.14 25.33
N ALA A 283 -10.40 -13.11 24.98
CA ALA A 283 -10.07 -14.53 25.09
C ALA A 283 -8.88 -14.90 24.19
N ALA A 284 -8.88 -14.45 22.93
CA ALA A 284 -7.76 -14.66 22.01
C ALA A 284 -6.46 -14.01 22.53
N TRP A 285 -6.53 -12.80 23.09
CA TRP A 285 -5.38 -12.13 23.69
C TRP A 285 -4.82 -12.90 24.89
N ARG A 286 -5.68 -13.45 25.77
CA ARG A 286 -5.23 -14.29 26.89
C ARG A 286 -4.61 -15.61 26.44
N ALA A 287 -5.12 -16.23 25.38
CA ALA A 287 -4.59 -17.48 24.86
C ALA A 287 -3.20 -17.33 24.22
N ARG A 288 -2.87 -16.14 23.70
CA ARG A 288 -1.59 -15.83 23.06
C ARG A 288 -0.44 -15.49 24.02
N HIS A 289 -0.57 -15.80 25.31
CA HIS A 289 0.46 -15.47 26.30
C HIS A 289 1.69 -16.39 26.16
N ASP A 290 2.46 -16.15 25.10
CA ASP A 290 3.74 -16.76 24.83
C ASP A 290 4.84 -15.76 25.22
N ARG A 291 5.56 -16.08 26.30
CA ARG A 291 6.65 -15.26 26.82
C ARG A 291 7.80 -15.17 25.83
N ASP A 292 8.10 -16.25 25.12
CA ASP A 292 9.23 -16.32 24.19
C ASP A 292 8.94 -15.50 22.93
N ARG A 293 7.72 -15.60 22.39
CA ARG A 293 7.26 -14.71 21.30
C ARG A 293 7.32 -13.24 21.71
N SER A 294 6.81 -12.91 22.90
CA SER A 294 6.77 -11.53 23.40
C SER A 294 8.18 -10.95 23.56
N GLN A 295 9.11 -11.73 24.12
CA GLN A 295 10.51 -11.35 24.27
C GLN A 295 11.21 -11.17 22.91
N ARG A 296 10.93 -12.06 21.96
CA ARG A 296 11.46 -11.97 20.59
C ARG A 296 11.00 -10.71 19.88
N ILE A 297 9.69 -10.43 19.90
CA ILE A 297 9.11 -9.21 19.32
C ILE A 297 9.71 -7.97 19.96
N MET A 298 9.89 -7.96 21.29
CA MET A 298 10.55 -6.85 21.98
C MET A 298 11.99 -6.68 21.47
N THR A 299 12.77 -7.75 21.44
CA THR A 299 14.18 -7.74 21.02
C THR A 299 14.32 -7.27 19.56
N ASN A 300 13.53 -7.83 18.65
CA ASN A 300 13.53 -7.47 17.24
C ASN A 300 13.11 -6.01 17.03
N ARG A 301 12.13 -5.51 17.80
CA ARG A 301 11.74 -4.11 17.76
C ARG A 301 12.90 -3.19 18.12
N TYR A 302 13.61 -3.45 19.22
CA TYR A 302 14.77 -2.63 19.59
C TYR A 302 15.89 -2.73 18.56
N THR A 303 16.12 -3.92 18.00
CA THR A 303 17.09 -4.12 16.90
C THR A 303 16.76 -3.25 15.68
N VAL A 304 15.48 -3.17 15.29
CA VAL A 304 15.03 -2.30 14.18
C VAL A 304 15.21 -0.82 14.50
N PHE A 305 14.98 -0.41 15.76
CA PHE A 305 15.25 0.95 16.21
C PHE A 305 16.74 1.27 16.14
N ASP A 306 17.61 0.34 16.56
CA ASP A 306 19.06 0.50 16.52
C ASP A 306 19.56 0.60 15.08
N TYR A 307 19.03 -0.22 14.17
CA TYR A 307 19.32 -0.08 12.74
C TYR A 307 18.98 1.30 12.21
N LEU A 308 17.80 1.82 12.54
CA LEU A 308 17.39 3.13 12.09
C LEU A 308 18.26 4.24 12.69
N GLU A 309 18.64 4.14 13.96
CA GLU A 309 19.57 5.09 14.60
C GLU A 309 20.91 5.12 13.88
N GLU A 310 21.53 3.96 13.67
CA GLU A 310 22.82 3.84 13.03
C GLU A 310 22.80 4.40 11.60
N LEU A 311 21.80 4.00 10.81
CA LEU A 311 21.62 4.49 9.44
C LEU A 311 21.41 6.00 9.41
N LEU A 312 20.66 6.56 10.37
CA LEU A 312 20.39 7.99 10.42
C LEU A 312 21.64 8.79 10.85
N ARG A 313 22.45 8.24 11.76
CA ARG A 313 23.75 8.82 12.15
C ARG A 313 24.74 8.82 11.00
N GLN A 314 24.83 7.71 10.26
CA GLN A 314 25.65 7.63 9.03
C GLN A 314 25.19 8.69 8.03
N THR A 315 23.89 8.73 7.74
CA THR A 315 23.29 9.70 6.81
C THR A 315 23.54 11.15 7.23
N ALA A 316 23.42 11.45 8.53
CA ALA A 316 23.70 12.79 9.06
C ALA A 316 25.16 13.19 8.86
N THR A 317 26.10 12.28 9.15
CA THR A 317 27.54 12.51 9.01
C THR A 317 27.90 12.78 7.54
N GLU A 318 27.45 11.90 6.63
CA GLU A 318 27.68 12.07 5.18
C GLU A 318 27.08 13.38 4.65
N LEU A 319 25.92 13.79 5.17
CA LEU A 319 25.27 15.03 4.76
C LEU A 319 26.03 16.25 5.26
N GLU A 320 26.51 16.25 6.51
CA GLU A 320 27.32 17.35 7.07
C GLU A 320 28.64 17.52 6.31
N GLU A 321 29.31 16.42 5.94
CA GLU A 321 30.53 16.45 5.11
C GLU A 321 30.26 17.05 3.72
N LYS A 322 29.17 16.62 3.06
CA LYS A 322 28.81 17.09 1.71
C LYS A 322 28.33 18.54 1.68
N LEU A 323 27.68 19.01 2.74
CA LEU A 323 27.16 20.38 2.83
C LEU A 323 28.21 21.41 3.23
N GLN A 324 29.49 21.02 3.41
CA GLN A 324 30.61 21.92 3.74
C GLN A 324 30.26 22.92 4.86
N VAL A 325 29.62 22.42 5.93
CA VAL A 325 29.08 23.28 6.99
C VAL A 325 30.21 24.07 7.67
N GLU A 326 30.33 25.36 7.37
CA GLU A 326 31.19 26.27 8.13
C GLU A 326 30.67 26.38 9.57
N GLU A 327 31.56 26.55 10.55
CA GLU A 327 31.20 26.72 11.95
C GLU A 327 30.19 27.87 12.13
N GLY A 328 28.91 27.52 12.34
CA GLY A 328 27.84 28.49 12.58
C GLY A 328 27.09 28.98 11.34
N LYS A 329 27.47 28.54 10.12
CA LYS A 329 26.77 28.83 8.87
C LYS A 329 26.64 27.55 8.03
N GLY A 330 25.48 26.91 8.12
CA GLY A 330 25.15 25.75 7.30
C GLY A 330 24.13 24.82 7.96
N THR A 331 23.55 23.95 7.15
CA THR A 331 22.54 22.99 7.57
C THR A 331 23.16 21.92 8.45
N ARG A 332 22.98 22.02 9.77
CA ARG A 332 23.40 20.98 10.73
C ARG A 332 22.35 19.87 10.81
N ALA A 333 22.77 18.62 10.62
CA ALA A 333 21.91 17.44 10.62
C ALA A 333 21.90 16.78 12.01
N LEU A 334 21.24 17.42 12.99
CA LEU A 334 21.18 16.84 14.34
C LEU A 334 20.18 15.69 14.40
N VAL A 335 20.67 14.49 14.73
CA VAL A 335 19.84 13.33 15.05
C VAL A 335 19.23 13.51 16.43
N ALA A 336 17.90 13.52 16.50
CA ALA A 336 17.15 13.36 17.75
C ALA A 336 16.29 12.10 17.67
N LYS A 337 16.06 11.47 18.82
CA LYS A 337 15.37 10.18 18.90
C LYS A 337 14.50 10.08 20.15
N ALA A 338 13.48 9.25 20.09
CA ALA A 338 12.77 8.72 21.24
C ALA A 338 12.44 7.25 20.97
N TYR A 339 13.02 6.38 21.79
CA TYR A 339 12.66 4.96 21.84
C TYR A 339 11.33 4.78 22.57
N PRO A 340 10.71 3.58 22.53
CA PRO A 340 9.40 3.37 23.15
C PRO A 340 9.35 3.57 24.67
N ASP A 341 10.48 3.46 25.35
CA ASP A 341 10.67 3.70 26.79
C ASP A 341 10.97 5.17 27.13
N SER A 342 11.27 6.02 26.14
CA SER A 342 11.54 7.43 26.33
C SER A 342 10.30 8.19 26.78
N PRO A 343 10.38 9.16 27.72
CA PRO A 343 9.23 9.99 28.09
C PRO A 343 8.72 10.91 26.96
N TYR A 344 9.37 10.93 25.79
CA TYR A 344 8.99 11.74 24.62
C TYR A 344 8.50 10.90 23.43
N TYR A 345 8.30 9.60 23.60
CA TYR A 345 7.87 8.67 22.54
C TYR A 345 6.60 9.12 21.80
N TYR A 346 5.72 9.85 22.50
CA TYR A 346 4.41 10.26 21.99
C TYR A 346 4.41 11.54 21.14
N GLN A 347 5.55 12.22 20.96
CA GLN A 347 5.62 13.57 20.37
C GLN A 347 4.85 13.72 19.04
N PHE A 348 4.90 12.72 18.17
CA PHE A 348 4.28 12.74 16.83
C PHE A 348 3.01 11.89 16.73
N THR A 349 2.34 11.60 17.86
CA THR A 349 1.16 10.70 17.86
C THR A 349 0.03 11.20 16.96
N ALA A 350 -0.19 12.53 16.91
CA ALA A 350 -1.22 13.12 16.03
C ALA A 350 -0.84 12.95 14.55
N ASP A 351 0.41 13.26 14.19
CA ASP A 351 0.90 13.12 12.82
C ASP A 351 0.84 11.67 12.34
N ILE A 352 1.19 10.70 13.20
CA ILE A 352 1.07 9.29 12.87
C ILE A 352 -0.38 8.88 12.59
N VAL A 353 -1.36 9.46 13.30
CA VAL A 353 -2.78 9.17 13.07
C VAL A 353 -3.23 9.69 11.70
N GLU A 354 -2.83 10.90 11.35
CA GLU A 354 -3.14 11.49 10.04
C GLU A 354 -2.43 10.75 8.91
N TYR A 355 -1.16 10.40 9.12
CA TYR A 355 -0.37 9.58 8.20
C TYR A 355 -1.00 8.20 7.99
N ALA A 356 -1.38 7.51 9.05
CA ALA A 356 -2.04 6.20 8.97
C ALA A 356 -3.38 6.29 8.22
N ARG A 357 -4.17 7.35 8.47
CA ARG A 357 -5.40 7.63 7.73
C ARG A 357 -5.13 7.86 6.24
N LYS A 358 -4.13 8.68 5.89
CA LYS A 358 -3.73 8.96 4.50
C LYS A 358 -3.33 7.68 3.74
N TYR A 359 -2.68 6.74 4.41
CA TYR A 359 -2.22 5.49 3.83
C TYR A 359 -3.11 4.28 4.13
N GLY A 360 -4.33 4.51 4.64
CA GLY A 360 -5.38 3.50 4.71
C GLY A 360 -5.18 2.39 5.74
N TYR A 361 -4.50 2.67 6.85
CA TYR A 361 -4.35 1.71 7.94
C TYR A 361 -4.65 2.31 9.32
N TYR A 362 -4.94 1.44 10.29
CA TYR A 362 -5.15 1.82 11.66
C TYR A 362 -3.83 1.84 12.43
N PHE A 363 -3.58 2.91 13.19
CA PHE A 363 -2.44 3.01 14.10
C PHE A 363 -2.91 2.80 15.55
N ASN A 364 -2.38 1.75 16.19
CA ASN A 364 -2.70 1.45 17.59
C ASN A 364 -1.83 2.24 18.57
N ARG A 365 -2.41 3.30 19.15
CA ARG A 365 -1.74 4.13 20.16
C ARG A 365 -1.39 3.39 21.45
N GLY A 366 -2.01 2.23 21.70
CA GLY A 366 -1.71 1.38 22.86
C GLY A 366 -0.45 0.53 22.70
N LEU A 367 0.11 0.44 21.49
CA LEU A 367 1.32 -0.32 21.23
C LEU A 367 2.58 0.57 21.25
N PRO A 368 3.76 -0.02 21.55
CA PRO A 368 5.03 0.70 21.59
C PRO A 368 5.33 1.44 20.29
N ARG A 369 5.78 2.68 20.39
CA ARG A 369 6.15 3.50 19.23
C ARG A 369 7.30 4.42 19.59
N GLY A 370 7.96 4.96 18.58
CA GLY A 370 8.96 5.98 18.77
C GLY A 370 9.25 6.69 17.47
N TRP A 371 10.32 7.48 17.46
CA TRP A 371 10.65 8.30 16.31
C TRP A 371 12.14 8.66 16.30
N PHE A 372 12.64 8.88 15.10
CA PHE A 372 13.94 9.48 14.84
C PHE A 372 13.75 10.70 13.96
N LYS A 373 14.62 11.70 14.05
CA LYS A 373 14.54 12.87 13.17
C LYS A 373 15.88 13.49 12.85
N LEU A 374 15.99 13.98 11.63
CA LEU A 374 17.03 14.90 11.17
C LEU A 374 16.47 16.30 11.21
N LYS A 375 17.18 17.22 11.84
CA LYS A 375 16.86 18.65 11.79
C LYS A 375 17.66 19.31 10.69
N PHE A 376 17.07 20.29 10.03
CA PHE A 376 17.73 21.15 9.06
C PHE A 376 17.57 22.58 9.56
N SER A 377 18.67 23.32 9.72
CA SER A 377 18.64 24.73 10.11
C SER A 377 19.27 25.57 9.01
N LEU A 378 18.45 26.29 8.26
CA LEU A 378 18.92 27.16 7.17
C LEU A 378 19.19 28.58 7.67
N SER A 379 18.38 29.06 8.62
CA SER A 379 18.58 30.35 9.30
C SER A 379 17.99 30.31 10.71
N ALA A 380 18.06 31.44 11.44
CA ALA A 380 17.44 31.55 12.76
C ALA A 380 15.94 31.23 12.76
N ASN A 381 15.24 31.56 11.66
CA ASN A 381 13.79 31.43 11.52
C ASN A 381 13.36 30.34 10.51
N LYS A 382 14.29 29.83 9.68
CA LYS A 382 14.04 28.73 8.75
C LYS A 382 14.63 27.44 9.30
N LYS A 383 13.80 26.66 9.99
CA LYS A 383 14.16 25.36 10.57
C LYS A 383 13.16 24.32 10.14
N TYR A 384 13.65 23.13 9.83
CA TYR A 384 12.84 22.01 9.36
C TYR A 384 13.25 20.73 10.07
N GLN A 385 12.39 19.72 10.02
CA GLN A 385 12.71 18.38 10.51
C GLN A 385 12.11 17.31 9.61
N LEU A 386 12.93 16.35 9.20
CA LEU A 386 12.48 15.09 8.62
C LEU A 386 12.38 14.06 9.74
N VAL A 387 11.19 13.53 9.97
CA VAL A 387 10.85 12.63 11.09
C VAL A 387 10.49 11.25 10.53
N PHE A 388 11.09 10.22 11.10
CA PHE A 388 10.81 8.82 10.84
C PHE A 388 10.08 8.22 12.05
N PRO A 389 8.74 8.26 12.08
CA PRO A 389 7.98 7.55 13.10
C PRO A 389 8.01 6.04 12.87
N LEU A 390 8.06 5.28 13.96
CA LEU A 390 7.97 3.82 13.98
C LEU A 390 6.85 3.43 14.92
N HIS A 391 5.88 2.68 14.40
CA HIS A 391 4.68 2.30 15.13
C HIS A 391 4.10 0.99 14.61
N HIS A 392 3.30 0.34 15.43
CA HIS A 392 2.59 -0.88 15.04
C HIS A 392 1.36 -0.57 14.18
N VAL A 393 1.07 -1.49 13.27
CA VAL A 393 -0.08 -1.44 12.36
C VAL A 393 -1.21 -2.33 12.85
N GLY A 394 -2.44 -1.82 12.79
CA GLY A 394 -3.63 -2.60 13.06
C GLY A 394 -3.72 -2.97 14.53
N HIS A 395 -4.11 -4.21 14.80
CA HIS A 395 -4.18 -4.75 16.17
C HIS A 395 -3.02 -5.69 16.49
N ASP A 396 -2.07 -5.82 15.57
CA ASP A 396 -0.95 -6.75 15.66
C ASP A 396 0.27 -6.07 16.32
N ASP A 397 0.98 -6.82 17.16
CA ASP A 397 2.17 -6.36 17.89
C ASP A 397 3.49 -6.77 17.23
N ALA A 398 3.39 -7.49 16.11
CA ALA A 398 4.51 -7.99 15.34
C ALA A 398 4.67 -7.27 13.99
N THR A 399 3.81 -6.34 13.63
CA THR A 399 3.90 -5.62 12.34
C THR A 399 4.24 -4.15 12.58
N LEU A 400 5.43 -3.74 12.17
CA LEU A 400 5.87 -2.36 12.24
C LEU A 400 5.68 -1.65 10.91
N ALA A 401 5.31 -0.38 10.99
CA ALA A 401 5.42 0.57 9.91
C ALA A 401 6.46 1.64 10.26
N VAL A 402 7.28 2.00 9.28
CA VAL A 402 8.17 3.16 9.35
C VAL A 402 7.68 4.19 8.34
N GLY A 403 7.27 5.35 8.85
CA GLY A 403 6.80 6.46 8.04
C GLY A 403 7.88 7.51 7.80
N ALA A 404 7.55 8.53 7.01
CA ALA A 404 8.36 9.73 6.88
C ALA A 404 7.44 10.97 6.91
N LEU A 405 7.82 11.98 7.67
CA LEU A 405 7.09 13.23 7.83
C LEU A 405 8.07 14.40 7.70
N LEU A 406 7.72 15.42 6.94
CA LEU A 406 8.51 16.65 6.84
C LEU A 406 7.75 17.79 7.50
N HIS A 407 8.42 18.55 8.37
CA HIS A 407 7.82 19.71 9.01
C HIS A 407 8.71 20.94 8.87
N PHE A 408 8.08 22.09 8.60
CA PHE A 408 8.61 23.39 8.94
C PHE A 408 8.36 23.68 10.42
N LEU A 409 9.38 24.14 11.13
CA LEU A 409 9.31 24.52 12.54
C LEU A 409 8.95 26.00 12.63
N GLU A 410 7.66 26.29 12.58
CA GLU A 410 7.16 27.65 12.65
C GLU A 410 7.32 28.21 14.06
N PRO A 411 8.06 29.32 14.26
CA PRO A 411 8.26 29.90 15.58
C PRO A 411 6.96 30.60 16.04
N LEU A 412 6.40 30.14 17.17
CA LEU A 412 5.28 30.84 17.78
C LEU A 412 5.78 32.16 18.40
N LYS A 413 5.33 33.30 17.89
CA LYS A 413 5.59 34.63 18.48
C LYS A 413 4.88 34.73 19.84
N TYR A 414 5.62 34.51 20.93
CA TYR A 414 5.29 34.64 22.37
C TYR A 414 3.82 34.91 22.80
N GLN A 415 3.31 34.04 23.70
CA GLN A 415 2.53 34.52 24.84
C GLN A 415 3.49 35.10 25.89
N GLN A 416 3.53 36.42 26.04
CA GLN A 416 4.18 37.06 27.19
C GLN A 416 3.44 36.68 28.47
N LYS A 417 3.91 35.69 29.23
CA LYS A 417 3.56 35.64 30.65
C LYS A 417 4.30 36.77 31.35
N ARG A 418 3.58 37.86 31.64
CA ARG A 418 3.99 38.89 32.61
C ARG A 418 4.26 38.22 33.95
N VAL A 419 5.48 37.77 34.20
CA VAL A 419 5.91 37.41 35.55
C VAL A 419 6.66 38.61 36.11
N ARG A 420 5.92 39.43 36.86
CA ARG A 420 6.50 40.41 37.77
C ARG A 420 7.26 39.64 38.86
N GLY A 421 8.58 39.57 38.76
CA GLY A 421 9.40 39.01 39.84
C GLY A 421 10.68 38.35 39.35
N ARG A 422 11.82 38.97 39.70
CA ARG A 422 13.19 38.50 39.49
C ARG A 422 13.36 36.99 39.65
N ARG A 423 13.90 36.31 38.62
CA ARG A 423 15.01 35.33 38.76
C ARG A 423 15.63 34.90 37.41
N ARG A 424 16.95 35.10 37.35
CA ARG A 424 18.05 34.49 36.55
C ARG A 424 17.69 33.62 35.32
N SER A 425 18.25 34.03 34.17
CA SER A 425 18.81 33.20 33.08
C SER A 425 18.12 31.84 32.82
N ARG A 426 16.81 31.85 32.60
CA ARG A 426 16.14 30.72 31.93
C ARG A 426 16.15 31.05 30.45
N LYS A 427 16.99 30.37 29.65
CA LYS A 427 16.90 30.43 28.18
C LYS A 427 15.43 30.23 27.82
N GLU A 428 14.81 31.25 27.25
CA GLU A 428 13.42 31.14 26.83
C GLU A 428 13.30 29.99 25.84
N LYS A 429 12.49 28.98 26.18
CA LYS A 429 12.23 27.88 25.26
C LYS A 429 11.32 28.41 24.16
N SER A 430 11.89 28.67 22.98
CA SER A 430 11.10 28.89 21.78
C SER A 430 10.17 27.69 21.58
N VAL A 431 8.86 27.94 21.56
CA VAL A 431 7.85 26.93 21.22
C VAL A 431 7.64 27.00 19.71
N TYR A 432 7.69 25.85 19.05
CA TYR A 432 7.48 25.74 17.61
C TYR A 432 6.16 25.01 17.34
N LEU A 433 5.41 25.48 16.35
CA LEU A 433 4.38 24.69 15.70
C LEU A 433 5.05 23.80 14.63
N PHE A 434 4.61 22.56 14.52
CA PHE A 434 5.06 21.66 13.46
C PHE A 434 4.12 21.81 12.28
N ALA A 435 4.50 22.65 11.31
CA ALA A 435 3.74 22.84 10.09
C ALA A 435 4.14 21.75 9.08
N PRO A 436 3.24 20.82 8.71
CA PRO A 436 3.57 19.75 7.75
C PRO A 436 3.92 20.33 6.38
N LEU A 437 4.95 19.76 5.74
CA LEU A 437 5.33 20.05 4.37
C LEU A 437 5.02 18.85 3.46
N PRO A 438 4.87 19.07 2.14
CA PRO A 438 4.67 18.00 1.17
C PRO A 438 5.74 16.91 1.27
N LEU A 439 5.30 15.69 1.59
CA LEU A 439 6.09 14.46 1.47
C LEU A 439 5.14 13.31 1.12
N SER A 440 5.20 12.85 -0.12
CA SER A 440 4.29 11.84 -0.67
C SER A 440 4.93 10.46 -0.68
N LEU A 441 5.46 10.06 0.48
CA LEU A 441 6.06 8.76 0.70
C LEU A 441 5.20 7.96 1.69
N GLY A 442 4.72 6.79 1.25
CA GLY A 442 3.97 5.85 2.10
C GLY A 442 4.89 5.03 2.99
N PRO A 443 4.40 4.37 4.05
CA PRO A 443 5.27 3.62 4.95
C PRO A 443 5.90 2.42 4.24
N ILE A 444 7.07 2.02 4.71
CA ILE A 444 7.48 0.61 4.62
C ILE A 444 6.87 -0.16 5.77
N VAL A 445 6.41 -1.38 5.50
CA VAL A 445 5.74 -2.23 6.49
C VAL A 445 6.35 -3.62 6.45
N PHE A 446 6.64 -4.18 7.62
CA PHE A 446 7.26 -5.50 7.76
C PHE A 446 6.91 -6.14 9.10
N SER A 447 7.00 -7.46 9.13
CA SER A 447 6.91 -8.26 10.34
C SER A 447 8.24 -8.25 11.10
N ILE A 448 8.14 -8.24 12.43
CA ILE A 448 9.23 -8.46 13.38
C ILE A 448 9.03 -9.75 14.19
N GLU A 449 8.12 -10.63 13.75
CA GLU A 449 7.88 -11.94 14.37
C GLU A 449 9.03 -12.92 14.14
N LYS A 450 9.71 -12.77 13.00
CA LYS A 450 10.90 -13.52 12.58
C LYS A 450 12.13 -12.62 12.60
N ASP A 451 13.28 -13.14 12.21
CA ASP A 451 14.53 -12.39 12.16
C ASP A 451 14.43 -11.15 11.26
N VAL A 452 15.08 -10.07 11.70
CA VAL A 452 15.00 -8.75 11.07
C VAL A 452 16.26 -8.24 10.33
N PRO A 453 17.34 -9.01 10.06
CA PRO A 453 18.55 -8.43 9.46
C PRO A 453 18.31 -7.82 8.07
N ALA A 454 17.43 -8.45 7.26
CA ALA A 454 17.04 -7.94 5.95
C ALA A 454 16.29 -6.60 6.01
N VAL A 455 15.67 -6.26 7.15
CA VAL A 455 14.99 -4.97 7.37
C VAL A 455 15.98 -3.80 7.26
N ARG A 456 17.24 -3.99 7.61
CA ARG A 456 18.26 -2.93 7.53
C ARG A 456 18.42 -2.37 6.11
N GLY A 457 18.43 -3.24 5.10
CA GLY A 457 18.51 -2.83 3.70
C GLY A 457 17.28 -2.02 3.27
N LEU A 458 16.09 -2.49 3.68
CA LEU A 458 14.82 -1.81 3.41
C LEU A 458 14.76 -0.41 4.05
N LEU A 459 15.17 -0.29 5.32
CA LEU A 459 15.27 1.00 6.01
C LEU A 459 16.20 1.97 5.30
N ARG A 460 17.39 1.50 4.89
CA ARG A 460 18.38 2.32 4.18
C ARG A 460 17.78 2.93 2.91
N SER A 461 17.20 2.11 2.03
CA SER A 461 16.61 2.59 0.78
C SER A 461 15.44 3.55 1.03
N TYR A 462 14.60 3.26 2.03
CA TYR A 462 13.49 4.12 2.41
C TYR A 462 13.94 5.50 2.91
N MET A 463 14.96 5.53 3.77
CA MET A 463 15.53 6.77 4.29
C MET A 463 16.19 7.61 3.21
N GLN A 464 16.90 6.99 2.28
CA GLN A 464 17.52 7.69 1.16
C GLN A 464 16.47 8.36 0.28
N GLU A 465 15.36 7.67 -0.02
CA GLU A 465 14.26 8.25 -0.80
C GLU A 465 13.54 9.37 -0.02
N ALA A 466 13.29 9.17 1.28
CA ALA A 466 12.70 10.21 2.13
C ALA A 466 13.59 11.46 2.20
N LEU A 467 14.90 11.28 2.34
CA LEU A 467 15.87 12.37 2.35
C LEU A 467 15.93 13.07 0.99
N ARG A 468 15.93 12.32 -0.12
CA ARG A 468 15.92 12.89 -1.48
C ARG A 468 14.71 13.79 -1.69
N GLN A 469 13.50 13.32 -1.34
CA GLN A 469 12.29 14.14 -1.45
C GLN A 469 12.34 15.34 -0.50
N ALA A 470 12.79 15.16 0.74
CA ALA A 470 12.91 16.25 1.70
C ALA A 470 13.88 17.33 1.23
N LEU A 471 15.07 16.97 0.74
CA LEU A 471 16.03 17.94 0.20
C LEU A 471 15.47 18.68 -1.02
N SER A 472 14.72 18.01 -1.89
CA SER A 472 14.03 18.64 -3.02
C SER A 472 12.99 19.66 -2.55
N GLU A 473 12.21 19.33 -1.53
CA GLU A 473 11.21 20.25 -0.97
C GLU A 473 11.87 21.44 -0.29
N LEU A 474 12.91 21.19 0.53
CA LEU A 474 13.67 22.25 1.18
C LEU A 474 14.33 23.19 0.15
N ALA A 475 14.79 22.69 -0.99
CA ALA A 475 15.32 23.53 -2.06
C ALA A 475 14.26 24.47 -2.63
N ASN A 476 13.01 24.02 -2.77
CA ASN A 476 11.89 24.86 -3.24
C ASN A 476 11.52 25.95 -2.23
N GLU A 477 11.72 25.73 -0.93
CA GLU A 477 11.44 26.67 0.16
C GLU A 477 12.52 27.77 0.35
N ILE A 478 13.65 27.65 -0.34
CA ILE A 478 14.78 28.58 -0.24
C ILE A 478 14.67 29.74 -1.25
N TYR A 479 13.94 29.55 -2.36
CA TYR A 479 13.80 30.53 -3.43
C TYR A 479 12.88 31.71 -3.11
#